data_AF-F4WSW5-F1
#
_entry.id   AF-F4WSW5-F1
#
_cell.length_a   1.000
_cell.length_b   1.000
_cell.length_c   1.000
_cell.angle_alpha   90.00
_cell.angle_beta   90.00
_cell.angle_gamma   90.00
#
_symmetry.space_group_name_H-M   'P 1'
#
loop_
_entity.id
_entity.type
_entity.pdbx_description
1 polymer ?
#
loop_
_entity_poly.entity_id
_entity_poly.type
_entity_poly.pdbx_seq_one_letter_code
_entity_poly.pdbx_strand_id
1 'polypeptide(L)'
;MAKKKVLYHHDNAPSHTSLKAMVKLDQLRFELVAHPPYSPDLAPSNYYLFPNSLKRWLQEKRFTSNEEVIAETEAYFKGLDVSYYRKGIEMLENRYPSVSPSKATMLRNKYNFAQKTLVFIKNPGTFQPM
;
A
#
# COMPACT_ATOMS: atom_id res chain seq x y z
N MET A 1 15.69 -12.41 -20.71
CA MET A 1 15.80 -11.64 -19.44
C MET A 1 14.63 -11.98 -18.54
N ALA A 2 14.87 -12.46 -17.32
CA ALA A 2 13.79 -12.79 -16.38
C ALA A 2 13.07 -11.50 -15.92
N LYS A 3 11.75 -11.43 -16.10
CA LYS A 3 10.94 -10.33 -15.56
C LYS A 3 11.00 -10.39 -14.03
N LYS A 4 11.41 -9.29 -13.38
CA LYS A 4 11.37 -9.17 -11.92
C LYS A 4 9.94 -9.34 -11.43
N LYS A 5 9.73 -10.24 -10.46
CA LYS A 5 8.42 -10.46 -9.83
C LYS A 5 8.07 -9.26 -8.95
N VAL A 6 6.83 -8.76 -9.07
CA VAL A 6 6.33 -7.63 -8.27
C VAL A 6 5.89 -8.17 -6.91
N LEU A 7 6.30 -7.49 -5.84
CA LEU A 7 5.82 -7.77 -4.49
C LEU A 7 4.54 -6.99 -4.24
N TYR A 8 3.57 -7.63 -3.60
CA TYR A 8 2.28 -7.03 -3.26
C TYR A 8 2.06 -7.14 -1.76
N HIS A 9 1.75 -6.01 -1.11
CA HIS A 9 1.54 -5.94 0.34
C HIS A 9 0.18 -5.31 0.63
N HIS A 10 -0.65 -6.02 1.38
CA HIS A 10 -1.95 -5.56 1.87
C HIS A 10 -2.23 -6.20 3.24
N ASP A 11 -3.25 -5.71 3.94
CA ASP A 11 -3.70 -6.25 5.21
C ASP A 11 -4.55 -7.53 5.04
N ASN A 12 -4.79 -8.25 6.14
CA ASN A 12 -5.50 -9.53 6.13
C ASN A 12 -7.03 -9.40 6.11
N ALA A 13 -7.58 -8.32 5.54
CA ALA A 13 -9.02 -8.15 5.43
C ALA A 13 -9.65 -9.32 4.63
N PRO A 14 -10.87 -9.81 4.98
CA PRO A 14 -11.48 -10.97 4.31
C PRO A 14 -11.63 -10.83 2.79
N SER A 15 -11.87 -9.60 2.30
CA SER A 15 -11.93 -9.31 0.87
C SER A 15 -10.59 -9.56 0.17
N HIS A 16 -9.47 -9.24 0.84
CA HIS A 16 -8.13 -9.40 0.31
C HIS A 16 -7.62 -10.85 0.40
N THR A 17 -8.10 -11.64 1.36
CA THR A 17 -7.75 -13.07 1.49
C THR A 17 -8.70 -14.00 0.74
N SER A 18 -9.72 -13.44 0.07
CA SER A 18 -10.67 -14.21 -0.73
C SER A 18 -9.98 -14.97 -1.87
N LEU A 19 -10.58 -16.11 -2.26
CA LEU A 19 -10.10 -16.91 -3.38
C LEU A 19 -10.00 -16.09 -4.67
N LYS A 20 -10.99 -15.22 -4.92
CA LYS A 20 -11.01 -14.33 -6.09
C LYS A 20 -9.80 -13.39 -6.13
N ALA A 21 -9.44 -12.79 -4.99
CA ALA A 21 -8.26 -11.94 -4.88
C ALA A 21 -6.97 -12.74 -5.09
N MET A 22 -6.82 -13.90 -4.45
CA MET A 22 -5.63 -14.74 -4.57
C MET A 22 -5.40 -15.26 -5.98
N VAL A 23 -6.46 -15.72 -6.66
CA VAL A 23 -6.40 -16.14 -8.07
C VAL A 23 -5.96 -14.98 -8.96
N LYS A 24 -6.45 -13.76 -8.70
CA LYS A 24 -6.07 -12.59 -9.49
C LYS A 24 -4.60 -12.21 -9.29
N LEU A 25 -4.09 -12.29 -8.07
CA LEU A 25 -2.66 -12.03 -7.78
C LEU A 25 -1.75 -13.03 -8.48
N ASP A 26 -2.14 -14.31 -8.52
CA ASP A 26 -1.41 -15.35 -9.25
C ASP A 26 -1.38 -15.08 -10.77
N GLN A 27 -2.54 -14.75 -11.36
CA GLN A 27 -2.63 -14.37 -12.78
C GLN A 27 -1.75 -13.16 -13.14
N LEU A 28 -1.65 -12.18 -12.24
CA LEU A 28 -0.79 -11.01 -12.39
C LEU A 28 0.69 -11.31 -12.08
N ARG A 29 1.00 -12.53 -11.60
CA ARG A 29 2.32 -12.99 -11.16
C ARG A 29 2.88 -12.14 -10.01
N PHE A 30 2.01 -11.64 -9.15
CA PHE A 30 2.41 -10.89 -7.96
C PHE A 30 2.74 -11.85 -6.82
N GLU A 31 3.79 -11.54 -6.06
CA GLU A 31 4.13 -12.27 -4.85
C GLU A 31 3.52 -11.55 -3.66
N LEU A 32 2.57 -12.20 -2.98
CA LEU A 32 2.03 -11.68 -1.74
C LEU A 32 3.09 -11.69 -0.63
N VAL A 33 3.32 -10.53 -0.03
CA VAL A 33 4.14 -10.36 1.16
C VAL A 33 3.26 -10.63 2.37
N ALA A 34 3.72 -11.53 3.26
CA ALA A 34 3.01 -11.85 4.48
C ALA A 34 2.83 -10.60 5.36
N HIS A 35 1.60 -10.34 5.78
CA HIS A 35 1.25 -9.28 6.71
C HIS A 35 0.81 -9.91 8.04
N PRO A 36 1.39 -9.52 9.20
CA PRO A 36 0.93 -10.02 10.49
C PRO A 36 -0.48 -9.49 10.84
N PRO A 37 -1.29 -10.27 11.58
CA PRO A 37 -2.61 -9.80 12.03
C PRO A 37 -2.52 -8.52 12.86
N TYR A 38 -3.46 -7.60 12.65
CA TYR A 38 -3.62 -6.36 13.42
C TYR A 38 -2.37 -5.47 13.49
N SER A 39 -1.60 -5.37 12.40
CA SER A 39 -0.37 -4.57 12.35
C SER A 39 -0.48 -3.37 11.40
N PRO A 40 -1.33 -2.37 11.72
CA PRO A 40 -1.51 -1.19 10.88
C PRO A 40 -0.21 -0.37 10.74
N ASP A 41 0.71 -0.50 11.69
CA ASP A 41 2.04 0.09 11.69
C ASP A 41 2.98 -0.50 10.62
N LEU A 42 2.61 -1.62 10.00
CA LEU A 42 3.35 -2.23 8.90
C LEU A 42 2.74 -1.97 7.52
N ALA A 43 1.65 -1.21 7.43
CA ALA A 43 1.06 -0.79 6.16
C ALA A 43 1.46 0.66 5.85
N PRO A 44 2.30 0.93 4.82
CA PRO A 44 2.72 2.28 4.48
C PRO A 44 1.56 3.24 4.18
N SER A 45 0.45 2.73 3.64
CA SER A 45 -0.78 3.50 3.50
C SER A 45 -1.28 4.03 4.85
N ASN A 46 -1.27 3.19 5.89
CA ASN A 46 -1.84 3.47 7.20
C ASN A 46 -0.94 4.32 8.08
N TYR A 47 0.38 4.13 8.07
CA TYR A 47 1.29 4.90 8.93
C TYR A 47 1.91 6.13 8.24
N TYR A 48 1.96 6.15 6.91
CA TYR A 48 2.65 7.22 6.17
C TYR A 48 1.70 8.06 5.33
N LEU A 49 1.00 7.44 4.38
CA LEU A 49 0.22 8.16 3.37
C LEU A 49 -1.00 8.90 3.96
N PHE A 50 -1.84 8.18 4.71
CA PHE A 50 -3.07 8.77 5.26
C PHE A 50 -2.80 9.78 6.38
N PRO A 51 -1.98 9.47 7.40
CA PRO A 51 -1.86 10.37 8.55
C PRO A 51 -1.06 11.64 8.25
N ASN A 52 0.01 11.54 7.45
CA ASN A 52 0.99 12.64 7.39
C ASN A 52 0.63 13.74 6.40
N SER A 53 -0.08 13.43 5.32
CA SER A 53 -0.28 14.42 4.25
C SER A 53 -1.65 14.36 3.60
N LEU A 54 -2.26 13.19 3.35
CA LEU A 54 -3.60 13.19 2.75
C LEU A 54 -4.64 13.76 3.72
N LYS A 55 -4.63 13.35 4.99
CA LYS A 55 -5.55 13.87 6.01
C LYS A 55 -5.41 15.39 6.17
N ARG A 56 -4.18 15.91 6.17
CA ARG A 56 -3.91 17.35 6.26
C ARG A 56 -4.31 18.10 5.00
N TRP A 57 -4.13 17.48 3.83
CA TRP A 57 -4.52 18.06 2.55
C TRP A 57 -6.04 18.24 2.41
N LEU A 58 -6.79 17.26 2.92
CA LEU A 58 -8.25 17.27 2.90
C LEU A 58 -8.86 17.98 4.12
N GLN A 59 -8.03 18.37 5.09
CA GLN A 59 -8.50 19.06 6.28
C GLN A 59 -9.19 20.37 5.89
N GLU A 60 -10.31 20.67 6.56
CA GLU A 60 -11.13 21.89 6.38
C GLU A 60 -11.79 22.07 5.00
N LYS A 61 -11.60 21.12 4.07
CA LYS A 61 -12.33 21.11 2.79
C LYS A 61 -13.70 20.48 2.98
N ARG A 62 -14.71 21.11 2.40
CA ARG A 62 -16.07 20.57 2.29
C ARG A 62 -16.34 20.28 0.82
N PHE A 63 -16.85 19.09 0.55
CA PHE A 63 -17.19 18.65 -0.79
C PHE A 63 -18.69 18.43 -0.87
N THR A 64 -19.29 18.82 -1.98
CA THR A 64 -20.73 18.68 -2.24
C THR A 64 -21.04 17.48 -3.12
N SER A 65 -20.02 16.90 -3.77
CA SER A 65 -20.14 15.77 -4.68
C SER A 65 -18.94 14.83 -4.59
N ASN A 66 -19.09 13.62 -5.11
CA ASN A 66 -18.00 12.65 -5.18
C ASN A 66 -16.94 13.09 -6.20
N GLU A 67 -17.37 13.75 -7.27
CA GLU A 67 -16.51 14.27 -8.34
C GLU A 67 -15.50 15.28 -7.79
N GLU A 68 -15.94 16.15 -6.88
CA GLU A 68 -15.04 17.10 -6.20
C GLU A 68 -14.01 16.38 -5.32
N VAL A 69 -14.42 15.37 -4.55
CA VAL A 69 -13.50 14.57 -3.70
C VAL A 69 -12.46 13.85 -4.56
N ILE A 70 -12.90 13.27 -5.68
CA ILE A 70 -12.03 12.56 -6.63
C ILE A 70 -11.02 13.54 -7.22
N ALA A 71 -11.48 14.67 -7.77
CA ALA A 71 -10.61 15.68 -8.38
C ALA A 71 -9.57 16.21 -7.39
N GLU A 72 -9.98 16.51 -6.16
CA GLU A 72 -9.08 17.01 -5.11
C GLU A 72 -8.05 15.97 -4.68
N THR A 73 -8.47 14.71 -4.57
CA THR A 73 -7.59 13.58 -4.26
C THR A 73 -6.58 13.34 -5.39
N GLU A 74 -7.00 13.47 -6.64
CA GLU A 74 -6.12 13.34 -7.80
C GLU A 74 -5.12 14.49 -7.89
N ALA A 75 -5.54 15.72 -7.62
CA ALA A 75 -4.65 16.87 -7.53
C ALA A 75 -3.56 16.65 -6.47
N TYR A 76 -3.92 16.13 -5.29
CA TYR A 76 -2.98 15.77 -4.25
C TYR A 76 -1.94 14.75 -4.73
N PHE A 77 -2.38 13.61 -5.27
CA PHE A 77 -1.46 12.56 -5.69
C PHE A 77 -0.56 12.99 -6.87
N LYS A 78 -1.08 13.84 -7.76
CA LYS A 78 -0.30 14.43 -8.86
C LYS A 78 0.82 15.35 -8.38
N GLY A 79 0.63 15.98 -7.22
CA GLY A 79 1.64 16.85 -6.59
C GLY A 79 2.73 16.10 -5.82
N LEU A 80 2.61 14.78 -5.61
CA LEU A 80 3.59 14.00 -4.86
C LEU A 80 4.73 13.51 -5.74
N ASP A 81 5.97 13.75 -5.29
CA ASP A 81 7.16 13.22 -5.93
C ASP A 81 7.36 11.72 -5.64
N VAL A 82 8.07 11.03 -6.55
CA VAL A 82 8.41 9.59 -6.37
C VAL A 82 9.17 9.34 -5.06
N SER A 83 10.00 10.29 -4.62
CA SER A 83 10.74 10.20 -3.35
C SER A 83 9.83 10.14 -2.12
N TYR A 84 8.63 10.73 -2.18
CA TYR A 84 7.64 10.64 -1.10
C TYR A 84 7.22 9.19 -0.87
N TYR A 85 6.83 8.49 -1.94
CA TYR A 85 6.43 7.08 -1.85
C TYR A 85 7.61 6.19 -1.45
N ARG A 86 8.81 6.48 -1.98
CA ARG A 86 10.03 5.75 -1.61
C ARG A 86 10.32 5.87 -0.12
N LYS A 87 10.24 7.08 0.45
CA LYS A 87 10.46 7.29 1.88
C LYS A 87 9.47 6.50 2.73
N GLY A 88 8.19 6.49 2.37
CA GLY A 88 7.18 5.67 3.03
C GLY A 88 7.48 4.18 2.98
N ILE A 89 8.05 3.68 1.88
CA ILE A 89 8.46 2.28 1.70
C ILE A 89 9.72 1.96 2.54
N GLU A 90 10.73 2.82 2.52
CA GLU A 90 11.98 2.65 3.29
C GLU A 90 11.74 2.65 4.80
N MET A 91 10.77 3.44 5.28
CA MET A 91 10.38 3.43 6.70
C MET A 91 9.91 2.05 7.19
N LEU A 92 9.49 1.15 6.28
CA LEU A 92 9.07 -0.19 6.64
C LEU A 92 10.22 -1.03 7.21
N GLU A 93 11.46 -0.80 6.74
CA GLU A 93 12.65 -1.53 7.22
C GLU A 93 12.90 -1.29 8.71
N ASN A 94 12.61 -0.07 9.18
CA ASN A 94 12.77 0.30 10.59
C ASN A 94 11.58 -0.16 11.46
N ARG A 95 10.40 -0.37 10.87
CA ARG A 95 9.18 -0.75 11.59
C ARG A 95 8.99 -2.25 11.76
N TYR A 96 9.58 -3.06 10.89
CA TYR A 96 9.45 -4.52 10.99
C TYR A 96 10.07 -5.13 12.26
N PRO A 97 11.28 -4.72 12.69
CA PRO A 97 11.91 -5.24 13.90
C PRO A 97 11.12 -5.01 15.19
N SER A 98 10.32 -3.94 15.27
CA SER A 98 9.51 -3.64 16.47
C SER A 98 8.30 -4.56 16.66
N VAL A 99 7.85 -5.26 15.61
CA VAL A 99 6.65 -6.12 15.65
C VAL A 99 7.02 -7.61 15.71
N SER A 100 8.11 -8.02 15.07
CA SER A 100 8.60 -9.40 15.14
C SER A 100 10.07 -9.49 14.70
N PRO A 101 11.03 -9.49 15.65
CA PRO A 101 12.47 -9.54 15.34
C PRO A 101 12.87 -10.76 14.50
N SER A 102 12.22 -11.92 14.71
CA SER A 102 12.50 -13.16 13.98
C SER A 102 11.99 -13.15 12.54
N LYS A 103 10.85 -12.50 12.25
CA LYS A 103 10.30 -12.35 10.89
C LYS A 103 10.98 -11.20 10.12
N ALA A 104 11.42 -10.15 10.82
CA ALA A 104 12.10 -9.00 10.22
C ALA A 104 13.37 -9.40 9.45
N THR A 105 14.20 -10.28 10.02
CA THR A 105 15.40 -10.82 9.35
C THR A 105 15.04 -11.62 8.08
N MET A 106 13.94 -12.38 8.12
CA MET A 106 13.46 -13.18 6.99
C MET A 106 12.99 -12.31 5.83
N LEU A 107 12.27 -11.21 6.12
CA LEU A 107 11.79 -10.30 5.09
C LEU A 107 12.90 -9.39 4.55
N ARG A 108 13.83 -8.94 5.40
CA ARG A 108 15.01 -8.16 4.99
C ARG A 108 15.88 -8.96 4.00
N ASN A 109 16.12 -10.24 4.29
CA ASN A 109 16.90 -11.12 3.41
C ASN A 109 16.13 -11.57 2.16
N LYS A 110 14.80 -11.76 2.24
CA LYS A 110 13.97 -12.25 1.11
C LYS A 110 13.52 -11.14 0.15
N TYR A 111 13.26 -9.93 0.65
CA TYR A 111 12.59 -8.89 -0.12
C TYR A 111 13.46 -7.71 -0.50
N ASN A 112 14.73 -7.63 -0.06
CA ASN A 112 15.72 -6.58 -0.38
C ASN A 112 15.03 -5.31 -0.92
N PHE A 113 14.42 -4.56 0.00
CA PHE A 113 13.40 -3.54 -0.30
C PHE A 113 13.94 -2.46 -1.26
N ALA A 114 15.26 -2.25 -1.25
CA ALA A 114 15.99 -1.38 -2.17
C ALA A 114 15.98 -1.82 -3.65
N GLN A 115 15.58 -3.06 -3.99
CA GLN A 115 15.68 -3.62 -5.34
C GLN A 115 14.36 -4.01 -6.03
N LYS A 116 13.21 -3.90 -5.34
CA LYS A 116 11.91 -4.37 -5.84
C LYS A 116 10.84 -3.27 -5.76
N THR A 117 10.10 -3.11 -6.85
CA THR A 117 8.95 -2.19 -6.92
C THR A 117 7.78 -2.77 -6.12
N LEU A 118 7.44 -2.14 -5.00
CA LEU A 118 6.19 -2.37 -4.28
C LEU A 118 5.10 -1.52 -4.92
N VAL A 119 4.09 -2.15 -5.52
CA VAL A 119 2.98 -1.44 -6.17
C VAL A 119 1.80 -1.36 -5.22
N PHE A 120 1.45 -0.15 -4.80
CA PHE A 120 0.16 0.13 -4.19
C PHE A 120 -0.85 0.36 -5.32
N ILE A 121 -1.83 -0.53 -5.44
CA ILE A 121 -2.92 -0.34 -6.40
C ILE A 121 -3.88 0.69 -5.80
N LYS A 122 -3.92 1.91 -6.37
CA LYS A 122 -5.10 2.78 -6.32
C LYS A 122 -6.21 1.97 -7.00
N ASN A 123 -7.22 1.52 -6.26
CA ASN A 123 -8.40 0.87 -6.83
C ASN A 123 -9.14 1.88 -7.72
N PRO A 124 -9.20 1.74 -9.06
CA PRO A 124 -10.08 2.53 -9.90
C PRO A 124 -11.23 1.62 -10.32
N GLY A 125 -12.30 1.57 -9.52
CA GLY A 125 -13.36 0.59 -9.73
C GLY A 125 -14.67 0.94 -9.03
N THR A 126 -15.44 1.80 -9.70
CA THR A 126 -16.90 1.86 -9.76
C THR A 126 -17.67 1.12 -8.66
N PHE A 127 -18.19 1.90 -7.71
CA PHE A 127 -19.31 1.49 -6.88
C PHE A 127 -20.55 1.37 -7.80
N GLN A 128 -20.97 0.15 -8.13
CA GLN A 128 -22.31 -0.06 -8.66
C GLN A 128 -23.27 -0.21 -7.47
N PRO A 129 -24.30 0.64 -7.33
CA PRO A 129 -25.30 0.46 -6.30
C PRO A 129 -26.16 -0.77 -6.62
N MET A 130 -26.53 -1.53 -5.57
CA MET A 130 -27.69 -2.42 -5.63
C MET A 130 -28.97 -1.59 -5.64
#